data_AF-A0A7D9IEC8-F1
#
_entry.id   AF-A0A7D9IEC8-F1
#
_cell.length_a   1.000
_cell.length_b   1.000
_cell.length_c   1.000
_cell.angle_alpha   90.00
_cell.angle_beta   90.00
_cell.angle_gamma   90.00
#
_symmetry.space_group_name_H-M   'P 1'
#
loop_
_entity.id
_entity.type
_entity.pdbx_description
1 polymer ?
#
loop_
_entity_poly.entity_id
_entity_poly.type
_entity_poly.pdbx_seq_one_letter_code
_entity_poly.pdbx_strand_id
1 'polypeptide(L)' 'LHKTENFLVDVTLDDVDVAEDLCIPRHTIRDCDENFIELADIINTEHNLHAPTTVAEAENYYVTLLAHIESV' A
#
# COMPACT_ATOMS: atom_id res chain seq x y z
N LEU A 1 30.04 -29.81 4.29
CA LEU A 1 28.65 -29.95 3.80
C LEU A 1 27.80 -28.92 4.52
N HIS A 2 27.57 -27.76 3.92
CA HIS A 2 26.61 -26.80 4.45
C HIS A 2 25.21 -27.30 4.09
N LYS A 3 24.47 -27.76 5.09
CA LYS A 3 23.04 -28.06 4.96
C LYS A 3 22.33 -26.71 4.81
N THR A 4 21.80 -26.42 3.62
CA THR A 4 20.76 -25.41 3.48
C THR A 4 19.51 -26.01 4.12
N GLU A 5 19.20 -25.58 5.33
CA GLU A 5 17.94 -25.93 5.98
C GLU A 5 16.81 -25.17 5.26
N ASN A 6 15.81 -25.90 4.77
CA ASN A 6 14.64 -25.30 4.16
C ASN A 6 13.74 -24.76 5.27
N PHE A 7 13.71 -23.44 5.43
CA PHE A 7 12.82 -22.71 6.36
C PHE A 7 11.50 -22.32 5.69
N LEU A 8 10.99 -23.14 4.76
CA LEU A 8 9.66 -22.93 4.18
C LEU A 8 8.63 -23.37 5.22
N VAL A 9 8.25 -22.43 6.08
CA VAL A 9 7.14 -22.58 7.02
C VAL A 9 5.88 -22.09 6.32
N ASP A 10 4.79 -22.85 6.48
CA ASP A 10 3.49 -22.45 5.97
C ASP A 10 3.05 -21.15 6.64
N VAL A 11 2.89 -20.08 5.86
CA VAL A 11 2.42 -18.78 6.32
C VAL A 11 0.91 -18.86 6.52
N THR A 12 0.46 -18.71 7.76
CA THR A 12 -0.96 -18.65 8.10
C THR A 12 -1.49 -17.22 7.99
N LEU A 13 -2.80 -17.02 7.95
CA LEU A 13 -3.40 -15.68 7.96
C LEU A 13 -2.99 -14.87 9.19
N ASP A 14 -2.85 -15.54 10.35
CA ASP A 14 -2.38 -14.90 11.58
C ASP A 14 -0.92 -14.42 11.45
N ASP A 15 -0.07 -15.14 10.71
CA ASP A 15 1.32 -14.72 10.46
C ASP A 15 1.39 -13.46 9.57
N VAL A 16 0.42 -13.28 8.67
CA VAL A 16 0.28 -12.07 7.86
C VAL A 16 -0.14 -10.89 8.72
N ASP A 17 -1.16 -11.05 9.55
CA ASP A 17 -1.63 -9.99 10.46
C ASP A 17 -0.52 -9.56 11.44
N VAL A 18 0.23 -10.53 11.98
CA VAL A 18 1.39 -10.27 12.84
C VAL A 18 2.50 -9.58 12.07
N ALA A 19 2.78 -9.98 10.83
CA ALA A 19 3.78 -9.33 9.99
C ALA A 19 3.37 -7.90 9.63
N GLU A 20 2.09 -7.63 9.38
CA GLU A 20 1.58 -6.28 9.16
C GLU A 20 1.74 -5.41 10.41
N ASP A 21 1.38 -5.91 11.59
CA ASP A 21 1.56 -5.21 12.86
C ASP A 21 3.04 -4.93 13.21
N LEU A 22 3.96 -5.78 12.73
CA LEU A 22 5.40 -5.63 12.94
C LEU A 22 6.10 -4.76 11.89
N CYS A 23 5.67 -4.85 10.62
CA CYS A 23 6.30 -4.15 9.50
C CYS A 23 5.70 -2.78 9.24
N ILE A 24 4.43 -2.58 9.60
CA ILE A 24 3.75 -1.29 9.53
C ILE A 24 3.76 -0.73 10.95
N PRO A 25 4.63 0.25 11.27
CA PRO A 25 4.45 1.00 12.50
C PRO A 25 3.00 1.48 12.55
N ARG A 26 2.28 1.16 13.64
CA ARG A 26 0.91 1.63 13.94
C ARG A 26 0.74 3.17 13.86
N HIS A 27 1.81 3.90 13.55
CA HIS A 27 1.93 5.35 13.49
C HIS A 27 2.52 5.90 12.17
N THR A 28 2.80 5.08 11.14
CA THR A 28 3.41 5.55 9.87
C THR A 28 2.43 6.19 8.88
N ILE A 29 1.37 6.81 9.38
CA ILE A 29 0.69 7.87 8.64
C ILE A 29 0.59 9.04 9.60
N ARG A 30 1.55 9.98 9.50
CA ARG A 30 1.35 11.42 9.80
C ARG A 30 2.58 12.33 9.65
N ASP A 31 3.76 11.84 9.28
CA ASP A 31 4.85 12.73 8.83
C ASP A 31 4.73 13.08 7.33
N CYS A 32 3.51 13.09 6.80
CA CYS A 32 3.27 13.68 5.50
C CYS A 32 3.11 15.18 5.71
N ASP A 33 3.84 15.98 4.94
CA ASP A 33 3.77 17.44 5.00
C ASP A 33 2.30 17.90 4.90
N GLU A 34 1.87 18.84 5.74
CA GLU A 34 0.47 19.29 5.78
C GLU A 34 0.02 19.84 4.42
N ASN A 35 0.91 20.48 3.67
CA ASN A 35 0.59 20.97 2.32
C ASN A 35 0.40 19.82 1.34
N PHE A 36 1.08 18.68 1.54
CA PHE A 36 0.90 17.50 0.72
C PHE A 36 -0.45 16.83 0.99
N ILE A 37 -0.87 16.79 2.26
CA ILE A 37 -2.20 16.29 2.65
C ILE A 37 -3.29 17.19 2.06
N GLU A 38 -3.15 18.51 2.19
CA GLU A 38 -4.11 19.47 1.64
C GLU A 38 -4.19 19.36 0.11
N LEU A 39 -3.04 19.23 -0.57
CA LEU A 39 -3.00 19.02 -2.01
C LEU A 39 -3.69 17.70 -2.42
N ALA A 40 -3.44 16.62 -1.69
CA ALA A 40 -4.10 15.34 -1.94
C ALA A 40 -5.63 15.44 -1.76
N ASP A 41 -6.10 16.16 -0.74
CA ASP A 41 -7.54 16.37 -0.52
C ASP A 41 -8.20 17.22 -1.62
N ILE A 42 -7.51 18.25 -2.12
CA ILE A 42 -7.98 19.06 -3.26
C ILE A 42 -8.12 18.16 -4.50
N ILE A 43 -7.07 17.40 -4.84
CA ILE A 43 -7.07 16.50 -6.00
C ILE A 43 -8.20 15.47 -5.88
N ASN A 44 -8.34 14.84 -4.70
CA ASN A 44 -9.39 13.86 -4.47
C ASN A 44 -10.78 14.47 -4.67
N THR A 45 -11.00 15.68 -4.18
CA THR A 45 -12.30 16.37 -4.28
C THR A 45 -12.60 16.79 -5.71
N GLU A 46 -11.65 17.41 -6.42
CA GLU A 46 -11.84 17.92 -7.78
C GLU A 46 -12.04 16.79 -8.80
N HIS A 47 -11.34 15.68 -8.61
CA HIS A 47 -11.40 14.51 -9.50
C HIS A 47 -12.39 13.45 -9.02
N ASN A 48 -13.11 13.69 -7.92
CA ASN A 48 -14.04 12.73 -7.30
C ASN A 48 -13.40 11.35 -7.11
N LEU A 49 -12.14 11.35 -6.64
CA LEU A 49 -11.37 10.13 -6.39
C LEU A 49 -11.77 9.58 -5.03
N HIS A 50 -12.08 8.28 -5.01
CA HIS A 50 -12.44 7.56 -3.81
C HIS A 50 -11.40 6.46 -3.56
N ALA A 51 -11.11 6.21 -2.29
CA ALA A 51 -10.28 5.06 -1.93
C ALA A 51 -10.93 3.78 -2.48
N PRO A 52 -10.15 2.88 -3.11
CA PRO A 52 -10.68 1.62 -3.61
C PRO A 52 -11.25 0.80 -2.46
N THR A 53 -12.46 0.28 -2.67
CA THR A 53 -13.17 -0.56 -1.71
C THR A 53 -13.05 -2.04 -2.03
N THR A 54 -12.55 -2.37 -3.22
CA THR A 54 -12.30 -3.75 -3.67
C THR A 54 -10.87 -3.92 -4.16
N VAL A 55 -10.38 -5.16 -4.11
CA VAL A 55 -9.05 -5.53 -4.66
C VAL A 55 -8.96 -5.16 -6.14
N ALA A 56 -10.01 -5.40 -6.91
CA ALA A 56 -10.05 -5.08 -8.34
C ALA A 56 -9.97 -3.55 -8.59
N GLU A 57 -10.65 -2.75 -7.77
CA GLU A 57 -10.53 -1.29 -7.83
C GLU A 57 -9.10 -0.84 -7.49
N ALA A 58 -8.48 -1.41 -6.47
CA ALA A 58 -7.11 -1.09 -6.07
C ALA A 58 -6.10 -1.45 -7.17
N GLU A 59 -6.24 -2.63 -7.78
CA GLU A 59 -5.40 -3.06 -8.90
C GLU A 59 -5.57 -2.12 -10.10
N ASN A 60 -6.80 -1.79 -10.46
CA ASN A 60 -7.08 -0.87 -11.56
C ASN A 60 -6.50 0.53 -11.31
N TYR A 61 -6.61 1.05 -10.08
CA TYR A 61 -5.98 2.33 -9.71
C TYR A 61 -4.47 2.27 -9.83
N TYR A 62 -3.83 1.21 -9.34
CA TYR A 62 -2.38 1.05 -9.39
C TYR A 62 -1.86 1.01 -10.84
N VAL A 63 -2.49 0.21 -11.70
CA VAL A 63 -2.13 0.13 -13.13
C VAL A 63 -2.34 1.46 -13.84
N THR A 64 -3.45 2.14 -13.56
CA THR A 64 -3.76 3.45 -14.15
C THR A 64 -2.75 4.51 -13.73
N LEU A 65 -2.33 4.50 -12.46
CA LEU A 65 -1.34 5.42 -11.92
C LEU A 65 0.03 5.18 -12.57
N LEU A 66 0.47 3.93 -12.69
CA LEU A 66 1.72 3.58 -13.37
C LEU A 66 1.73 4.06 -14.82
N ALA A 67 0.64 3.83 -15.56
CA ALA A 67 0.52 4.29 -16.95
C ALA A 67 0.59 5.83 -17.06
N HIS A 68 0.02 6.56 -16.11
CA HIS A 68 0.13 8.02 -16.06
C HIS A 68 1.57 8.46 -15.82
N ILE A 69 2.27 7.86 -14.85
CA ILE A 69 3.66 8.18 -14.54
C ILE A 69 4.56 7.94 -15.75
N GLU A 70 4.37 6.84 -16.47
CA GLU A 70 5.16 6.52 -17.67
C GLU A 70 4.86 7.43 -18.87
N SER A 71 3.68 8.08 -18.88
CA SER A 71 3.28 8.99 -19.96
C SER A 71 3.78 10.44 -19.79
N VAL A 72 4.28 10.79 -18.60
CA VAL A 72 4.82 12.11 -18.22
C VAL A 72 6.33 12.14 -18.43
#